data_AF-A0A0L7TGG8-F1
#
_entry.id   AF-A0A0L7TGG8-F1
#
_cell.length_a   1.000
_cell.length_b   1.000
_cell.length_c   1.000
_cell.angle_alpha   90.00
_cell.angle_beta   90.00
_cell.angle_gamma   90.00
#
_symmetry.space_group_name_H-M   'P 1'
#
loop_
_entity.id
_entity.type
_entity.pdbx_description
1 polymer ?
#
loop_
_entity_poly.entity_id
_entity_poly.type
_entity_poly.pdbx_seq_one_letter_code
_entity_poly.pdbx_strand_id
1 'polypeptide(L)'
;MRQFSLDEDNSLITEGSIAQAVIDNWYLLREAAWNMACQRYRAWILHDESQGFLTPKVRSFMMLNIIPAELYGREKVDEIKMWQLAYAELLPLHSLLPEAVIKRLRLLFPAGIREVSTENKSGFDSVFFFMAIQHAKKFTVSL
;
A
#
# COMPACT_ATOMS: atom_id res chain seq x y z
N MET A 1 -30.76 -6.64 7.67
CA MET A 1 -29.91 -6.47 6.47
C MET A 1 -29.50 -5.00 6.44
N ARG A 2 -28.25 -4.64 6.79
CA ARG A 2 -27.81 -3.24 6.75
C ARG A 2 -27.43 -2.92 5.31
N GLN A 3 -28.22 -2.07 4.67
CA GLN A 3 -27.96 -1.58 3.33
C GLN A 3 -26.83 -0.55 3.45
N PHE A 4 -25.67 -0.85 2.86
CA PHE A 4 -24.57 0.12 2.81
C PHE A 4 -24.97 1.21 1.80
N SER A 5 -25.29 2.40 2.29
CA SER A 5 -25.44 3.59 1.46
C SER A 5 -24.04 4.01 1.01
N LEU A 6 -23.83 3.98 -0.30
CA LEU A 6 -22.69 4.61 -0.93
C LEU A 6 -23.12 6.04 -1.20
N ASP A 7 -22.58 6.99 -0.42
CA ASP A 7 -22.75 8.40 -0.73
C ASP A 7 -22.21 8.64 -2.15
N GLU A 8 -23.06 9.11 -3.06
CA GLU A 8 -22.67 9.52 -4.40
C GLU A 8 -21.94 10.86 -4.29
N ASP A 9 -20.65 10.79 -3.93
CA ASP A 9 -19.77 11.95 -3.95
C ASP A 9 -19.44 12.27 -5.41
N ASN A 10 -20.18 13.21 -6.00
CA ASN A 10 -20.03 13.68 -7.37
C ASN A 10 -18.82 14.61 -7.56
N SER A 11 -17.85 14.58 -6.64
CA SER A 11 -16.56 15.25 -6.83
C SER A 11 -15.96 14.78 -8.16
N LEU A 12 -15.90 15.68 -9.15
CA LEU A 12 -15.42 15.40 -10.49
C LEU A 12 -13.99 14.85 -10.40
N ILE A 13 -13.81 13.59 -10.73
CA ILE A 13 -12.48 13.00 -10.88
C ILE A 13 -11.81 13.74 -12.05
N THR A 14 -10.82 14.56 -11.73
CA THR A 14 -10.09 15.33 -12.74
C THR A 14 -9.09 14.40 -13.43
N GLU A 15 -9.02 14.45 -14.76
CA GLU A 15 -8.01 13.70 -15.52
C GLU A 15 -6.61 14.04 -15.01
N GLY A 16 -5.76 13.02 -14.86
CA GLY A 16 -4.41 13.16 -14.32
C GLY A 16 -4.32 13.33 -12.79
N SER A 17 -5.45 13.33 -12.07
CA SER A 17 -5.44 13.36 -10.60
C SER A 17 -4.96 12.04 -9.98
N ILE A 18 -4.51 12.11 -8.73
CA ILE A 18 -4.20 10.91 -7.92
C ILE A 18 -5.43 10.01 -7.79
N ALA A 19 -6.63 10.58 -7.68
CA ALA A 19 -7.88 9.83 -7.66
C ALA A 19 -8.09 8.99 -8.93
N GLN A 20 -7.90 9.59 -10.11
CA GLN A 20 -7.97 8.86 -11.37
C GLN A 20 -6.93 7.74 -11.41
N ALA A 21 -5.68 8.03 -11.04
CA ALA A 21 -4.61 7.04 -11.01
C ALA A 21 -4.90 5.85 -10.08
N VAL A 22 -5.48 6.12 -8.90
CA VAL A 22 -5.91 5.08 -7.95
C VAL A 22 -7.00 4.20 -8.55
N ILE A 23 -7.98 4.81 -9.24
CA ILE A 23 -9.07 4.08 -9.89
C ILE A 23 -8.56 3.23 -11.06
N ASP A 24 -7.73 3.81 -11.93
CA ASP A 24 -7.19 3.12 -13.10
C ASP A 24 -6.31 1.91 -12.73
N ASN A 25 -5.64 2.00 -11.59
CA ASN A 25 -4.73 0.96 -11.11
C ASN A 25 -5.31 0.17 -9.92
N TRP A 26 -6.64 0.19 -9.73
CA TRP A 26 -7.31 -0.38 -8.55
C TRP A 26 -6.87 -1.80 -8.22
N TYR A 27 -6.77 -2.65 -9.24
CA TYR A 27 -6.38 -4.06 -9.11
C TYR A 27 -4.89 -4.26 -8.75
N LEU A 28 -4.05 -3.24 -8.96
CA LEU A 28 -2.62 -3.25 -8.62
C LEU A 28 -2.34 -2.66 -7.23
N LEU A 29 -3.26 -1.87 -6.68
CA LEU A 29 -3.04 -1.10 -5.45
C LEU A 29 -2.59 -1.98 -4.27
N ARG A 30 -3.15 -3.18 -4.15
CA ARG A 30 -2.76 -4.12 -3.09
C ARG A 30 -1.28 -4.51 -3.20
N GLU A 31 -0.82 -4.87 -4.39
CA GLU A 31 0.58 -5.25 -4.62
C GLU A 31 1.52 -4.05 -4.55
N ALA A 32 1.09 -2.89 -5.05
CA ALA A 32 1.84 -1.64 -4.94
C ALA A 32 2.06 -1.27 -3.47
N ALA A 33 1.01 -1.29 -2.66
CA ALA A 33 1.07 -1.04 -1.23
C ALA A 33 2.00 -2.02 -0.50
N TRP A 34 1.95 -3.30 -0.87
CA TRP A 34 2.86 -4.32 -0.34
C TRP A 34 4.33 -4.03 -0.68
N ASN A 35 4.61 -3.69 -1.94
CA ASN A 35 5.95 -3.30 -2.39
C ASN A 35 6.43 -2.05 -1.65
N MET A 36 5.55 -1.06 -1.43
CA MET A 36 5.87 0.15 -0.69
C MET A 36 6.29 -0.16 0.75
N ALA A 37 5.47 -0.95 1.46
CA ALA A 37 5.77 -1.34 2.83
C ALA A 37 7.07 -2.17 2.91
N CYS A 38 7.27 -3.14 2.02
CA CYS A 38 8.50 -3.92 2.01
C CYS A 38 9.73 -3.01 1.84
N GLN A 39 9.66 -2.05 0.93
CA GLN A 39 10.78 -1.13 0.71
C GLN A 39 11.03 -0.19 1.89
N ARG A 40 9.97 0.40 2.47
CA ARG A 40 10.11 1.30 3.63
C ARG A 40 10.71 0.55 4.81
N TYR A 41 10.15 -0.60 5.16
CA TYR A 41 10.56 -1.37 6.32
C TYR A 41 11.68 -2.40 6.03
N ARG A 42 12.41 -2.23 4.92
CA ARG A 42 13.44 -3.18 4.48
C ARG A 42 14.53 -3.42 5.52
N ALA A 43 14.91 -2.41 6.29
CA ALA A 43 15.90 -2.59 7.36
C ALA A 43 15.36 -3.57 8.41
N TRP A 44 14.12 -3.39 8.86
CA TRP A 44 13.49 -4.29 9.83
C TRP A 44 13.33 -5.71 9.29
N ILE A 45 12.88 -5.85 8.05
CA ILE A 45 12.74 -7.15 7.36
C ILE A 45 14.09 -7.87 7.23
N LEU A 46 15.16 -7.14 6.90
CA LEU A 46 16.49 -7.72 6.74
C LEU A 46 17.15 -8.10 8.07
N HIS A 47 16.70 -7.50 9.19
CA HIS A 47 17.11 -7.91 10.54
C HIS A 47 16.42 -9.18 11.03
N ASP A 48 15.28 -9.57 10.46
CA ASP A 48 14.58 -10.82 10.79
C ASP A 48 15.10 -11.99 9.94
N GLU A 49 15.42 -13.11 10.59
CA GLU A 49 16.00 -14.29 9.93
C GLU A 49 14.97 -15.02 9.04
N SER A 50 13.66 -14.87 9.29
CA SER A 50 12.63 -15.55 8.51
C SER A 50 11.91 -14.64 7.50
N GLN A 51 12.40 -14.62 6.25
CA GLN A 51 11.80 -13.86 5.14
C GLN A 51 10.90 -14.74 4.23
N GLY A 52 10.23 -15.73 4.81
CA GLY A 52 9.45 -16.74 4.07
C GLY A 52 8.29 -16.17 3.25
N PHE A 53 7.79 -14.99 3.61
CA PHE A 53 6.69 -14.31 2.92
C PHE A 53 7.13 -13.45 1.72
N LEU A 54 8.44 -13.25 1.51
CA LEU A 54 8.94 -12.43 0.40
C LEU A 54 9.20 -13.24 -0.85
N THR A 55 8.39 -12.99 -1.89
CA THR A 55 8.65 -13.52 -3.24
C THR A 55 9.88 -12.84 -3.87
N PRO A 56 10.56 -13.49 -4.84
CA PRO A 56 11.71 -12.88 -5.53
C PRO A 56 11.38 -11.54 -6.19
N LYS A 57 10.16 -11.39 -6.70
CA LYS A 57 9.68 -10.14 -7.33
C LYS A 57 9.68 -9.00 -6.32
N VAL A 58 9.10 -9.21 -5.14
CA VAL A 58 9.04 -8.20 -4.08
C VAL A 58 10.44 -7.86 -3.57
N ARG A 59 11.32 -8.86 -3.39
CA ARG A 59 12.71 -8.62 -2.96
C ARG A 59 13.45 -7.70 -3.93
N SER A 60 13.25 -7.86 -5.24
CA SER A 60 13.92 -7.03 -6.24
C SER A 60 13.57 -5.53 -6.11
N PHE A 61 12.31 -5.20 -5.81
CA PHE A 61 11.89 -3.82 -5.55
C PHE A 61 12.36 -3.32 -4.18
N MET A 62 12.22 -4.15 -3.15
CA MET A 62 12.60 -3.82 -1.77
C MET A 62 14.07 -3.38 -1.67
N MET A 63 14.96 -4.01 -2.43
CA MET A 63 16.40 -3.74 -2.40
C MET A 63 16.81 -2.47 -3.16
N LEU A 64 15.89 -1.81 -3.88
CA LEU A 64 16.17 -0.53 -4.53
C LEU A 64 16.33 0.58 -3.47
N ASN A 65 17.25 1.51 -3.72
CA ASN A 65 17.44 2.68 -2.86
C ASN A 65 16.58 3.86 -3.35
N ILE A 66 15.26 3.79 -3.13
CA ILE A 66 14.31 4.85 -3.53
C ILE A 66 14.04 5.80 -2.36
N ILE A 67 13.66 5.26 -1.21
CA ILE A 67 13.36 6.02 0.01
C ILE A 67 14.24 5.55 1.18
N PRO A 68 14.46 6.36 2.23
CA PRO A 68 15.13 5.91 3.45
C PRO A 68 14.45 4.67 4.06
N ALA A 69 15.24 3.78 4.66
CA ALA A 69 14.69 2.63 5.38
C ALA A 69 14.23 3.05 6.77
N GLU A 70 13.12 2.50 7.22
CA GLU A 70 12.60 2.68 8.56
C GLU A 70 12.70 1.37 9.35
N LEU A 71 12.99 1.51 10.64
CA LEU A 71 12.97 0.45 11.63
C LEU A 71 11.70 0.62 12.46
N TYR A 72 10.78 -0.33 12.33
CA TYR A 72 9.50 -0.26 13.02
C TYR A 72 9.52 -1.24 14.20
N GLY A 73 9.53 -0.70 15.42
CA GLY A 73 9.43 -1.50 16.65
C GLY A 73 10.55 -2.52 16.86
N ARG A 74 10.30 -3.47 17.78
CA ARG A 74 11.18 -4.60 18.11
C ARG A 74 10.48 -5.95 17.95
N GLU A 75 9.24 -5.93 17.49
CA GLU A 75 8.46 -7.15 17.28
C GLU A 75 8.97 -7.92 16.06
N LYS A 76 8.59 -9.19 15.96
CA LYS A 76 8.92 -10.01 14.80
C LYS A 76 8.11 -9.52 13.58
N VAL A 77 8.71 -9.49 12.40
CA VAL A 77 7.98 -9.19 11.17
C VAL A 77 7.35 -10.46 10.65
N ASP A 78 6.01 -10.50 10.61
CA ASP A 78 5.27 -11.54 9.92
C ASP A 78 4.46 -10.97 8.75
N GLU A 79 3.87 -11.87 7.97
CA GLU A 79 3.09 -11.48 6.79
C GLU A 79 1.88 -10.61 7.17
N ILE A 80 1.21 -10.91 8.29
CA ILE A 80 0.04 -10.16 8.75
C ILE A 80 0.43 -8.73 9.07
N LYS A 81 1.54 -8.54 9.79
CA LYS A 81 2.10 -7.23 10.11
C LYS A 81 2.47 -6.48 8.85
N MET A 82 3.07 -7.14 7.86
CA MET A 82 3.38 -6.51 6.58
C MET A 82 2.12 -6.07 5.82
N TRP A 83 1.02 -6.82 5.88
CA TRP A 83 -0.25 -6.38 5.28
C TRP A 83 -0.85 -5.18 6.02
N GLN A 84 -0.70 -5.10 7.34
CA GLN A 84 -1.10 -3.92 8.11
C GLN A 84 -0.30 -2.67 7.70
N LEU A 85 1.01 -2.81 7.54
CA LEU A 85 1.89 -1.74 7.10
C LEU A 85 1.61 -1.34 5.64
N ALA A 86 1.36 -2.31 4.76
CA ALA A 86 0.95 -2.06 3.38
C ALA A 86 -0.33 -1.22 3.33
N TYR A 87 -1.34 -1.56 4.12
CA TYR A 87 -2.55 -0.73 4.21
C TYR A 87 -2.23 0.68 4.74
N ALA A 88 -1.34 0.78 5.74
CA ALA A 88 -0.91 2.06 6.30
C ALA A 88 -0.25 2.98 5.25
N GLU A 89 0.49 2.44 4.28
CA GLU A 89 1.08 3.22 3.18
C GLU A 89 0.02 3.91 2.29
N LEU A 90 -1.23 3.41 2.27
CA LEU A 90 -2.32 4.02 1.49
C LEU A 90 -3.12 5.05 2.30
N LEU A 91 -3.00 5.09 3.63
CA LEU A 91 -3.75 6.03 4.46
C LEU A 91 -3.55 7.50 4.09
N PRO A 92 -2.35 7.97 3.67
CA PRO A 92 -2.18 9.35 3.21
C PRO A 92 -3.10 9.73 2.03
N LEU A 93 -3.52 8.75 1.21
CA LEU A 93 -4.46 8.98 0.11
C LEU A 93 -5.86 9.37 0.58
N HIS A 94 -6.23 9.13 1.85
CA HIS A 94 -7.56 9.51 2.36
C HIS A 94 -7.84 11.01 2.25
N SER A 95 -6.79 11.85 2.23
CA SER A 95 -6.93 13.29 2.02
C SER A 95 -7.07 13.70 0.55
N LEU A 96 -6.82 12.77 -0.38
CA LEU A 96 -6.72 13.00 -1.83
C LEU A 96 -7.79 12.27 -2.64
N LEU A 97 -8.61 11.45 -1.98
CA LEU A 97 -9.58 10.57 -2.63
C LEU A 97 -11.00 10.90 -2.20
N PRO A 98 -12.00 10.68 -3.07
CA PRO A 98 -13.40 10.74 -2.67
C PRO A 98 -13.71 9.69 -1.59
N GLU A 99 -14.65 10.01 -0.69
CA GLU A 99 -15.02 9.16 0.44
C GLU A 99 -15.46 7.75 -0.01
N ALA A 100 -16.16 7.67 -1.14
CA ALA A 100 -16.57 6.42 -1.75
C ALA A 100 -15.37 5.51 -2.09
N VAL A 101 -14.25 6.07 -2.56
CA VAL A 101 -13.03 5.32 -2.88
C VAL A 101 -12.34 4.88 -1.59
N ILE A 102 -12.24 5.78 -0.61
CA ILE A 102 -11.64 5.52 0.70
C ILE A 102 -12.31 4.31 1.38
N LYS A 103 -13.65 4.31 1.44
CA LYS A 103 -14.44 3.21 2.02
C LYS A 103 -14.15 1.85 1.38
N ARG A 104 -13.68 1.83 0.12
CA ARG A 104 -13.38 0.60 -0.63
C ARG A 104 -11.92 0.16 -0.53
N LEU A 105 -10.99 1.05 -0.21
CA LEU A 105 -9.55 0.69 -0.13
C LEU A 105 -9.31 -0.47 0.83
N ARG A 106 -10.03 -0.50 1.96
CA ARG A 106 -9.90 -1.57 2.97
C ARG A 106 -10.23 -2.96 2.43
N LEU A 107 -11.10 -3.05 1.41
CA LEU A 107 -11.52 -4.31 0.78
C LEU A 107 -10.40 -4.96 -0.04
N LEU A 108 -9.35 -4.22 -0.38
CA LEU A 108 -8.18 -4.75 -1.07
C LEU A 108 -7.28 -5.61 -0.19
N PHE A 109 -7.48 -5.59 1.13
CA PHE A 109 -6.59 -6.22 2.09
C PHE A 109 -7.29 -7.36 2.85
N PRO A 110 -6.53 -8.32 3.41
CA PRO A 110 -7.10 -9.40 4.22
C PRO A 110 -8.02 -8.89 5.34
N ALA A 111 -9.07 -9.66 5.62
CA ALA A 111 -9.94 -9.42 6.76
C ALA A 111 -9.12 -9.50 8.06
N GLY A 112 -9.42 -8.62 9.03
CA GLY A 112 -8.79 -8.68 10.36
C GLY A 112 -7.48 -7.91 10.52
N ILE A 113 -6.88 -7.33 9.46
CA ILE A 113 -5.76 -6.39 9.65
C ILE A 113 -6.24 -5.17 10.47
N ARG A 114 -5.47 -4.81 11.50
CA ARG A 114 -5.72 -3.63 12.34
C ARG A 114 -4.93 -2.45 11.78
N GLU A 115 -5.47 -1.25 11.93
CA GLU A 115 -4.70 -0.05 11.63
C GLU A 115 -3.49 0.04 12.57
N VAL A 116 -2.35 0.37 11.97
CA VAL A 116 -1.10 0.59 12.69
C VAL A 116 -1.15 2.00 13.30
N SER A 117 -0.62 2.16 14.51
CA SER A 117 -0.61 3.45 15.21
C SER A 117 0.00 4.55 14.33
N THR A 118 -0.69 5.68 14.25
CA THR A 118 -0.45 6.76 13.29
C THR A 118 0.80 7.62 13.60
N GLU A 119 1.53 7.30 14.65
CA GLU A 119 2.67 8.10 15.14
C GLU A 119 3.85 8.12 14.16
N ASN A 120 3.93 7.15 13.23
CA ASN A 120 4.93 7.10 12.16
C ASN A 120 4.29 7.15 10.76
N LYS A 121 3.23 7.93 10.56
CA LYS A 121 2.69 8.14 9.19
C LYS A 121 3.70 8.93 8.36
N SER A 122 4.32 8.26 7.39
CA SER A 122 5.05 8.94 6.33
C SER A 122 4.08 9.77 5.48
N GLY A 123 4.55 10.93 4.99
CA GLY A 123 3.78 11.74 4.05
C GLY A 123 3.53 10.99 2.74
N PHE A 124 2.48 11.37 2.01
CA PHE A 124 2.24 10.81 0.68
C PHE A 124 3.37 11.23 -0.27
N ASP A 125 4.09 10.25 -0.81
CA ASP A 125 5.06 10.45 -1.89
C ASP A 125 4.49 9.86 -3.19
N SER A 126 4.08 10.73 -4.10
CA SER A 126 3.46 10.34 -5.36
C SER A 126 4.43 9.61 -6.29
N VAL A 127 5.71 9.99 -6.31
CA VAL A 127 6.72 9.34 -7.15
C VAL A 127 6.92 7.91 -6.67
N PHE A 128 7.09 7.72 -5.37
CA PHE A 128 7.22 6.39 -4.77
C PHE A 128 5.99 5.52 -5.05
N PHE A 129 4.79 6.07 -4.87
CA PHE A 129 3.53 5.40 -5.17
C PHE A 129 3.46 4.93 -6.64
N PHE A 130 3.76 5.82 -7.59
CA PHE A 130 3.76 5.46 -9.01
C PHE A 130 4.82 4.43 -9.37
N MET A 131 6.02 4.50 -8.78
CA MET A 131 7.05 3.48 -8.99
C MET A 131 6.59 2.10 -8.52
N ALA A 132 5.92 2.03 -7.36
CA ALA A 132 5.38 0.77 -6.84
C ALA A 132 4.27 0.21 -7.75
N ILE A 133 3.39 1.07 -8.31
CA ILE A 133 2.40 0.66 -9.32
C ILE A 133 3.08 0.13 -10.57
N GLN A 134 4.08 0.83 -11.12
CA GLN A 134 4.78 0.39 -12.32
C GLN A 134 5.49 -0.95 -12.10
N HIS A 135 6.08 -1.13 -10.92
CA HIS A 135 6.68 -2.39 -10.53
C HIS A 135 5.64 -3.52 -10.47
N ALA A 136 4.50 -3.31 -9.80
CA ALA A 136 3.42 -4.30 -9.76
C ALA A 136 2.96 -4.66 -11.18
N LYS A 137 2.67 -3.65 -12.01
CA LYS A 137 2.22 -3.82 -13.40
C LYS A 137 3.16 -4.70 -14.23
N LYS A 138 4.48 -4.53 -14.09
CA LYS A 138 5.49 -5.34 -14.80
C LYS A 138 5.29 -6.85 -14.59
N PHE A 139 4.76 -7.25 -13.43
CA PHE A 139 4.66 -8.65 -13.03
C PHE A 139 3.23 -9.21 -13.03
N THR A 140 2.22 -8.37 -13.27
CA THR A 140 0.81 -8.76 -13.43
C THR A 140 0.44 -9.06 -14.89
N VAL A 141 1.12 -8.47 -15.88
CA VAL A 141 0.81 -8.63 -17.32
C VAL A 141 1.44 -9.91 -17.92
N SER A 142 1.75 -10.91 -17.09
CA SER A 142 2.10 -12.27 -17.54
C SER A 142 0.88 -13.18 -17.37
N LEU A 143 -0.12 -13.00 -18.22
CA LEU A 143 -1.23 -13.93 -18.45
C LEU A 143 -1.18 -14.39 -19.91
#